data_AF-A0A3D3ETJ0-F1
#
_entry.id   AF-A0A3D3ETJ0-F1
#
_cell.length_a   1.000
_cell.length_b   1.000
_cell.length_c   1.000
_cell.angle_alpha   90.00
_cell.angle_beta   90.00
_cell.angle_gamma   90.00
#
_symmetry.space_group_name_H-M   'P 1'
#
loop_
_entity.id
_entity.type
_entity.pdbx_description
1 polymer ?
#
loop_
_entity_poly.entity_id
_entity_poly.type
_entity_poly.pdbx_seq_one_letter_code
_entity_poly.pdbx_strand_id
1 'polypeptide(L)' 'NQYQREMDALYFGDLDAFFTHFAEKYGEEEVDKLKTGRGTKIELTVTYYPRINEYNGFRNVQLMVQNYR' A
#
# COMPACT_ATOMS: atom_id res chain seq x y z
N ASN A 1 13.59 11.80 -8.94
CA ASN A 1 13.73 11.58 -7.49
C ASN A 1 14.51 10.28 -7.30
N GLN A 2 15.75 10.32 -6.81
CA GLN A 2 16.77 9.27 -7.02
C GLN A 2 16.67 8.02 -6.10
N TYR A 3 15.52 7.82 -5.45
CA TYR A 3 15.27 6.63 -4.62
C TYR A 3 13.82 6.19 -4.78
N GLN A 4 13.46 5.68 -5.96
CA GLN A 4 12.26 4.86 -6.11
C GLN A 4 12.56 3.51 -5.43
N ARG A 5 12.53 3.50 -4.09
CA ARG A 5 12.62 2.25 -3.33
C ARG A 5 11.23 1.64 -3.38
N GLU A 6 11.06 0.64 -4.25
CA GLU A 6 9.95 -0.29 -4.15
C GLU A 6 10.10 -1.01 -2.80
N MET A 7 9.11 -0.86 -1.93
CA MET A 7 9.08 -1.45 -0.60
C MET A 7 7.79 -2.24 -0.48
N ASP A 8 7.92 -3.49 -0.03
CA ASP A 8 6.77 -4.35 0.17
C ASP A 8 6.00 -3.89 1.40
N ALA A 9 4.74 -3.47 1.21
CA ALA A 9 3.83 -3.14 2.28
C ALA A 9 2.78 -4.24 2.45
N LEU A 10 2.50 -4.59 3.70
CA LEU A 10 1.45 -5.54 4.07
C LEU A 10 0.40 -4.81 4.88
N TYR A 11 -0.84 -4.90 4.42
CA TYR A 11 -2.03 -4.44 5.11
C TYR A 11 -2.91 -5.65 5.44
N PHE A 12 -3.19 -5.85 6.72
CA PHE A 12 -3.98 -6.99 7.24
C PHE A 12 -5.40 -6.61 7.66
N GLY A 13 -5.86 -5.40 7.32
CA GLY A 13 -7.22 -4.97 7.62
C GLY A 13 -8.22 -5.39 6.54
N ASP A 14 -9.38 -4.75 6.56
CA ASP A 14 -10.47 -5.03 5.64
C ASP A 14 -10.18 -4.40 4.26
N LEU A 15 -9.84 -5.24 3.29
CA LEU A 15 -9.53 -4.82 1.93
C LEU A 15 -10.78 -4.31 1.20
N ASP A 16 -11.95 -4.87 1.48
CA ASP A 16 -13.19 -4.46 0.83
C ASP A 16 -13.57 -3.05 1.29
N ALA A 17 -13.56 -2.81 2.61
CA ALA A 17 -13.78 -1.47 3.17
C ALA A 17 -12.73 -0.45 2.67
N PHE A 18 -11.47 -0.88 2.50
CA PHE A 18 -10.41 -0.05 1.94
C PHE A 18 -10.74 0.38 0.51
N PHE A 19 -11.02 -0.57 -0.39
CA PHE A 19 -11.31 -0.26 -1.78
C PHE A 19 -12.63 0.49 -1.96
N THR A 20 -13.66 0.18 -1.17
CA THR A 20 -14.91 0.94 -1.16
C THR A 20 -14.67 2.40 -0.79
N HIS A 21 -13.83 2.68 0.22
CA HIS A 21 -13.50 4.06 0.59
C HIS A 21 -12.83 4.83 -0.57
N PHE A 22 -11.93 4.20 -1.32
CA PHE A 22 -11.31 4.83 -2.49
C PHE A 22 -12.29 4.95 -3.66
N ALA A 23 -13.17 3.98 -3.86
CA ALA A 23 -14.19 4.02 -4.91
C ALA A 23 -15.17 5.18 -4.67
N GLU A 24 -15.57 5.41 -3.42
CA GLU A 24 -16.42 6.55 -3.03
C GLU A 24 -15.74 7.90 -3.27
N LYS A 25 -14.42 8.00 -3.02
CA LYS A 25 -13.67 9.26 -3.10
C LYS A 25 -13.11 9.58 -4.49
N TYR A 26 -12.65 8.57 -5.23
CA TYR A 26 -11.93 8.71 -6.51
C TYR A 26 -12.62 8.03 -7.68
N GLY A 27 -13.65 7.22 -7.43
CA GLY A 27 -14.36 6.44 -8.44
C GLY A 27 -13.79 5.03 -8.65
N GLU A 28 -14.65 4.13 -9.11
CA GLU A 28 -14.34 2.73 -9.43
C GLU A 28 -13.16 2.61 -10.42
N GLU A 29 -13.08 3.48 -11.43
CA GLU A 29 -12.04 3.43 -12.46
C GLU A 29 -10.63 3.64 -11.89
N GLU A 30 -10.47 4.53 -10.90
CA GLU A 30 -9.17 4.78 -10.27
C GLU A 30 -8.78 3.64 -9.33
N VAL A 31 -9.76 2.97 -8.71
CA VAL A 31 -9.54 1.76 -7.91
C VAL A 31 -9.13 0.58 -8.78
N ASP A 32 -9.73 0.41 -9.96
CA ASP A 32 -9.33 -0.64 -10.90
C ASP A 32 -7.92 -0.42 -11.44
N LYS A 33 -7.51 0.83 -11.67
CA LYS A 33 -6.13 1.17 -11.99
C LYS A 33 -5.18 0.78 -10.86
N LEU A 34 -5.54 1.08 -9.61
CA LEU A 34 -4.78 0.70 -8.43
C LEU A 34 -4.63 -0.83 -8.31
N LYS A 35 -5.72 -1.59 -8.50
CA LYS A 35 -5.71 -3.08 -8.46
C LYS A 35 -4.85 -3.70 -9.58
N THR A 36 -4.82 -3.07 -10.75
CA THR A 36 -4.06 -3.55 -11.92
C THR A 36 -2.63 -3.04 -11.96
N GLY A 37 -2.18 -2.27 -10.96
CA GLY A 37 -0.85 -1.67 -10.91
C GLY A 37 -0.60 -0.61 -12.00
N ARG A 38 -1.67 -0.08 -12.62
CA ARG A 38 -1.59 1.02 -13.57
C ARG A 38 -1.44 2.34 -12.82
N GLY A 39 -0.90 3.35 -13.48
CA GLY A 39 -0.81 4.70 -12.92
C GLY A 39 -2.19 5.18 -12.44
N THR A 40 -2.26 5.57 -11.18
CA THR A 40 -3.48 6.00 -10.47
C THR A 40 -3.22 7.36 -9.83
N LYS A 41 -4.27 8.18 -9.68
CA LYS A 41 -4.21 9.48 -9.00
C LYS A 41 -4.53 9.36 -7.50
N ILE A 42 -4.70 8.14 -6.99
CA ILE A 42 -4.99 7.90 -5.58
C ILE A 42 -3.74 8.24 -4.76
N GLU A 43 -3.89 9.23 -3.87
CA GLU A 43 -2.90 9.55 -2.86
C GLU A 43 -3.30 8.88 -1.54
N LEU A 44 -2.38 8.11 -0.97
CA LEU A 44 -2.61 7.34 0.25
C LEU A 44 -1.64 7.79 1.34
N THR A 45 -2.17 8.20 2.48
CA THR A 45 -1.36 8.46 3.67
C THR A 45 -1.48 7.30 4.63
N VAL A 46 -0.38 6.59 4.86
CA VAL A 46 -0.34 5.43 5.76
C VAL A 46 0.54 5.69 6.98
N THR A 47 0.05 5.26 8.14
CA THR A 47 0.89 5.06 9.32
C THR A 47 1.36 3.61 9.31
N TYR A 48 2.66 3.41 9.19
CA TYR A 48 3.28 2.09 9.11
C TYR A 48 4.38 1.91 10.16
N TYR A 49 4.59 0.66 10.57
CA TYR A 49 5.78 0.27 11.35
C TYR A 49 6.68 -0.59 10.47
N PRO A 50 7.98 -0.24 10.34
CA PRO A 50 8.92 -1.06 9.58
C PRO A 50 9.20 -2.34 10.36
N ARG A 51 9.00 -3.49 9.71
CA ARG A 51 9.42 -4.79 10.22
C ARG A 51 10.60 -5.26 9.37
N ILE A 52 11.73 -5.52 10.03
CA ILE A 52 12.87 -6.17 9.40
C ILE A 52 12.61 -7.67 9.49
N ASN A 53 12.38 -8.31 8.34
CA ASN A 53 12.36 -9.76 8.25
C ASN A 53 13.76 -10.22 7.81
N GLU A 54 14.47 -10.94 8.66
CA GLU A 54 15.78 -11.51 8.35
C GLU A 54 15.64 -13.03 8.23
N TYR A 55 15.84 -13.57 7.03
CA TYR A 55 15.84 -15.00 6.78
C TYR A 55 17.10 -15.40 6.02
N ASN A 56 17.88 -16.33 6.56
CA ASN A 56 19.16 -16.80 5.98
C ASN A 56 20.13 -15.65 5.60
N GLY A 57 20.20 -14.60 6.42
CA GLY A 57 21.08 -13.44 6.19
C GLY A 57 20.54 -12.39 5.20
N PHE A 58 19.38 -12.64 4.58
CA PHE A 58 18.68 -11.64 3.76
C PHE A 58 17.74 -10.82 4.64
N ARG A 59 18.02 -9.52 4.77
CA ARG A 59 17.14 -8.56 5.44
C ARG A 59 16.23 -7.91 4.42
N ASN A 60 14.92 -8.15 4.52
CA ASN A 60 13.91 -7.40 3.79
C ASN A 60 13.14 -6.50 4.76
N VAL A 61 12.98 -5.22 4.40
CA VAL A 61 12.19 -4.26 5.16
C VAL A 61 10.77 -4.27 4.62
N GLN A 62 9.85 -4.84 5.40
CA GLN A 62 8.42 -4.85 5.06
C GLN A 62 7.71 -3.78 5.88
N LEU A 63 6.83 -3.01 5.24
CA LEU A 63 6.05 -1.97 5.90
C LEU A 63 4.72 -2.56 6.37
N MET A 64 4.50 -2.64 7.67
CA MET A 64 3.22 -3.10 8.21
C MET A 64 2.30 -1.90 8.40
N VAL A 65 1.31 -1.76 7.51
CA VAL A 65 0.35 -0.65 7.54
C VAL A 65 -0.65 -0.89 8.67
N GLN A 66 -0.73 0.06 9.62
CA GLN A 66 -1.71 0.01 10.71
C GLN A 66 -2.95 0.83 10.43
N ASN A 67 -2.79 2.03 9.86
CA ASN A 67 -3.89 2.95 9.59
C ASN A 67 -3.65 3.65 8.26
N TYR A 68 -4.75 3.98 7.57
CA TYR A 68 -4.76 4.72 6.31
C TYR A 68 -5.73 5.91 6.42
N ARG A 69 -5.42 7.01 5.72
CA ARG A 69 -6.26 8.21 5.55
C ARG A 69 -6.20 8.70 4.11
#